data_AF-A0A6N2ELM9-F1
#
_entry.id   AF-A0A6N2ELM9-F1
#
_cell.length_a   1.000
_cell.length_b   1.000
_cell.length_c   1.000
_cell.angle_alpha   90.00
_cell.angle_beta   90.00
_cell.angle_gamma   90.00
#
_symmetry.space_group_name_H-M   'P 1'
#
loop_
_entity.id
_entity.type
_entity.pdbx_description
1 polymer ?
#
loop_
_entity_poly.entity_id
_entity_poly.type
_entity_poly.pdbx_seq_one_letter_code
_entity_poly.pdbx_strand_id
1 'polypeptide(L)' 'MSPLFPCSRCGVQIERSVRLYREQKGLVLCSTCKDRQEAEDLASTNTADHSTAPENRTSGT' A
#
# COMPACT_ATOMS: atom_id res chain seq x y z
N MET A 1 -20.53 -1.28 -21.66
CA MET A 1 -20.33 -0.33 -20.54
C MET A 1 -19.60 -1.07 -19.43
N SER A 2 -18.43 -0.59 -19.02
CA SER A 2 -17.74 -1.10 -17.82
C SER A 2 -18.53 -0.68 -16.58
N PRO A 3 -18.76 -1.55 -15.59
CA PRO A 3 -19.41 -1.16 -14.35
C PRO A 3 -18.51 -0.25 -13.51
N LEU A 4 -19.14 0.70 -12.82
CA LEU A 4 -18.51 1.56 -11.84
C LEU A 4 -18.79 1.00 -10.44
N PHE A 5 -17.73 0.86 -9.63
CA PHE A 5 -17.83 0.38 -8.25
C PHE A 5 -17.39 1.47 -7.28
N PRO A 6 -18.07 1.64 -6.13
CA PRO A 6 -17.66 2.60 -5.11
C PRO A 6 -16.40 2.13 -4.39
N CYS A 7 -15.45 3.04 -4.16
CA CYS A 7 -14.30 2.79 -3.30
C CYS A 7 -14.76 2.54 -1.85
N SER A 8 -14.25 1.47 -1.23
CA SER A 8 -14.60 1.11 0.16
C SER A 8 -14.11 2.12 1.21
N ARG A 9 -13.19 3.02 0.85
CA ARG A 9 -12.59 4.02 1.77
C ARG A 9 -13.13 5.43 1.57
N CYS A 10 -13.26 5.87 0.32
CA CYS A 10 -13.61 7.27 0.01
C CYS A 10 -14.87 7.41 -0.86
N GLY A 11 -15.51 6.31 -1.27
CA GLY A 11 -16.76 6.35 -2.04
C GLY A 11 -16.64 6.79 -3.51
N VAL A 12 -15.44 7.14 -3.99
CA VAL A 12 -15.26 7.52 -5.41
C VAL A 12 -15.65 6.36 -6.34
N GLN A 13 -16.25 6.68 -7.48
CA GLN A 13 -16.59 5.69 -8.50
C GLN A 13 -15.34 5.27 -9.27
N ILE A 14 -15.11 3.97 -9.37
CA ILE A 14 -13.92 3.40 -10.01
C ILE A 14 -14.38 2.49 -11.15
N GLU A 15 -13.82 2.68 -12.34
CA GLU A 15 -14.03 1.76 -13.45
C GLU A 15 -13.13 0.51 -13.28
N ARG A 16 -13.75 -0.64 -13.00
CA ARG A 16 -13.05 -1.92 -12.80
C ARG A 16 -13.83 -3.09 -13.40
N SER A 17 -13.14 -4.21 -13.60
CA SER A 17 -13.79 -5.44 -14.07
C SER A 17 -14.63 -6.06 -12.95
N VAL A 18 -15.78 -6.63 -13.30
CA VAL A 18 -16.62 -7.41 -12.37
C VAL A 18 -15.85 -8.57 -11.75
N ARG A 19 -14.89 -9.14 -12.51
CA ARG A 19 -14.00 -10.22 -12.03
C ARG A 19 -13.20 -9.77 -10.81
N LEU A 20 -12.51 -8.64 -10.91
CA LEU A 20 -11.73 -8.07 -9.82
C LEU A 20 -12.62 -7.75 -8.60
N TYR A 21 -13.81 -7.18 -8.85
CA TYR A 21 -14.77 -6.89 -7.78
C TYR A 21 -15.20 -8.16 -7.02
N ARG A 22 -15.42 -9.27 -7.73
CA ARG A 22 -15.75 -10.57 -7.11
C ARG A 22 -14.57 -11.16 -6.35
N GLU A 23 -13.36 -11.11 -6.91
CA GLU A 23 -12.14 -11.60 -6.25
C GLU A 23 -11.87 -10.86 -4.94
N GLN A 24 -12.10 -9.54 -4.91
CA GLN A 24 -11.96 -8.72 -3.71
C GLN A 24 -13.21 -8.74 -2.80
N LYS A 25 -14.19 -9.60 -3.06
CA LYS A 25 -15.44 -9.72 -2.27
C LYS A 25 -16.16 -8.38 -2.06
N GLY A 26 -16.09 -7.49 -3.04
CA GLY A 26 -16.66 -6.15 -2.99
C GLY A 26 -15.82 -5.09 -2.27
N LEU A 27 -14.66 -5.44 -1.73
CA LEU A 27 -13.76 -4.52 -1.01
C LEU A 27 -12.73 -3.85 -1.94
N VAL A 28 -13.20 -3.17 -2.99
CA VAL A 28 -12.31 -2.50 -3.95
C VAL A 28 -11.91 -1.11 -3.43
N LEU A 29 -10.64 -0.77 -3.62
CA LEU A 29 -10.07 0.56 -3.35
C LEU A 29 -9.69 1.28 -4.65
N CYS A 30 -9.81 2.61 -4.65
CA CYS A 30 -9.22 3.43 -5.71
C CYS A 30 -7.69 3.39 -5.60
N SER A 31 -6.98 3.74 -6.68
CA SER A 31 -5.52 3.76 -6.70
C SER A 31 -4.95 4.49 -5.48
N THR A 32 -5.40 5.72 -5.25
CA THR A 32 -4.94 6.55 -4.13
C THR A 32 -5.14 5.90 -2.76
N CYS A 33 -6.29 5.26 -2.52
CA CYS A 33 -6.55 4.61 -1.24
C CYS A 33 -5.73 3.33 -1.07
N LYS A 34 -5.45 2.64 -2.19
CA LYS A 34 -4.60 1.45 -2.22
C LYS A 34 -3.15 1.81 -1.96
N ASP A 35 -2.62 2.82 -2.66
CA ASP A 35 -1.25 3.34 -2.45
C ASP A 35 -1.02 3.74 -0.99
N ARG A 36 -2.02 4.39 -0.38
CA ARG A 36 -1.95 4.79 1.03
C ARG A 36 -1.97 3.59 1.98
N GLN A 37 -2.78 2.56 1.70
CA GLN A 37 -2.79 1.35 2.51
C GLN A 37 -1.44 0.61 2.39
N GLU A 38 -0.91 0.46 1.18
CA GLU A 38 0.40 -0.15 0.95
C GLU A 38 1.51 0.61 1.70
N ALA A 39 1.45 1.94 1.75
CA ALA A 39 2.38 2.75 2.56
C ALA A 39 2.21 2.54 4.08
N GLU A 40 0.96 2.41 4.56
CA GLU A 40 0.64 2.12 5.98
C GLU A 40 1.16 0.71 6.39
N ASP A 41 1.01 -0.29 5.52
CA ASP A 41 1.52 -1.65 5.71
C ASP A 41 3.07 -1.68 5.74
N LEU A 42 3.73 -1.00 4.80
CA LEU A 42 5.20 -0.89 4.76
C LEU A 42 5.76 -0.14 5.97
N ALA A 43 5.08 0.91 6.45
CA ALA A 43 5.48 1.63 7.66
C ALA A 43 5.37 0.73 8.90
N SER A 44 4.35 -0.13 8.96
CA SER A 44 4.13 -1.04 10.09
C SER A 44 5.18 -2.15 10.18
N THR A 45 5.71 -2.60 9.05
CA THR A 45 6.77 -3.63 9.00
C THR A 45 8.18 -3.12 9.35
N ASN A 46 8.39 -1.80 9.44
CA ASN A 46 9.71 -1.21 9.68
C ASN A 46 10.01 -0.90 11.17
N THR A 47 9.19 -1.39 12.10
CA THR A 47 9.51 -1.29 13.55
C THR A 47 10.34 -2.47 14.08
N ALA A 48 10.90 -3.28 13.19
CA ALA A 48 11.94 -4.25 13.52
C ALA A 48 13.28 -3.78 12.91
N ASP A 49 14.14 -3.29 13.78
CA ASP A 49 15.59 -3.21 13.60
C ASP A 49 16.12 -2.12 12.64
N HIS A 50 16.02 -0.86 13.09
CA HIS A 50 17.01 0.15 12.73
C HIS A 50 18.28 -0.06 13.57
N SER A 51 19.05 -1.11 13.26
CA SER A 51 20.44 -1.28 13.70
C SER A 51 21.37 -1.11 12.51
N THR A 52 21.44 0.09 11.93
CA THR A 52 22.49 0.46 10.97
C THR A 52 23.11 1.77 11.43
N ALA A 53 24.11 1.72 12.31
CA ALA A 53 25.55 1.80 12.02
C ALA A 53 26.11 3.16 12.48
N PRO A 54 27.40 3.25 12.83
CA PRO A 54 28.30 3.68 11.76
C PRO A 54 29.62 2.91 11.72
N GLU A 55 30.07 2.68 10.49
CA GLU A 55 31.48 2.48 10.18
C GLU A 55 32.30 3.60 10.81
N ASN A 56 33.28 3.26 11.65
CA ASN A 56 34.38 4.16 11.94
C ASN A 56 35.69 3.50 11.50
N ARG A 57 36.07 3.80 10.25
CA ARG A 57 37.44 3.66 9.77
C ARG A 57 38.29 4.69 10.50
N THR A 58 39.31 4.26 11.23
CA THR A 58 40.48 5.12 11.47
C THR A 58 41.75 4.26 11.42
N SER A 59 42.56 4.56 10.41
CA SER A 59 43.92 4.08 10.19
C SER A 59 44.93 4.79 11.11
N GLY A 60 46.08 4.16 11.36
CA GLY A 60 47.28 4.76 12.01
C GLY A 60 47.49 4.20 13.42
N THR A 61 48.62 3.60 13.79
CA THR A 61 50.02 3.80 13.37
C THR A 61 50.80 2.53 13.66
#